data_AF-A0A937BTK6-F1
#
_entry.id   AF-A0A937BTK6-F1
#
_cell.length_a   1.000
_cell.length_b   1.000
_cell.length_c   1.000
_cell.angle_alpha   90.00
_cell.angle_beta   90.00
_cell.angle_gamma   90.00
#
_symmetry.space_group_name_H-M   'P 1'
#
loop_
_entity.id
_entity.type
_entity.pdbx_description
1 polymer ?
#
loop_
_entity_poly.entity_id
_entity_poly.type
_entity_poly.pdbx_seq_one_letter_code
_entity_poly.pdbx_strand_id
1 'polypeptide(L)'
;MELASLQKLVHDRYFKTDSARGIHHTALWFHEEVGELSSAIARADKENAKEEFADVLMWLMTLANLMEIDMEEAIAAYLTNPRKMPAK
;
A
#
# COMPACT_ATOMS: atom_id res chain seq x y z
N MET A 1 4.02 -3.17 -14.89
CA MET A 1 2.62 -3.31 -14.44
C MET A 1 2.14 -1.91 -14.13
N GLU A 2 1.02 -1.49 -14.71
CA GLU A 2 0.41 -0.20 -14.42
C GLU A 2 -0.24 -0.20 -13.04
N LEU A 3 -0.33 0.97 -12.39
CA LEU A 3 -0.84 1.11 -11.03
C LEU A 3 -2.27 0.58 -10.89
N ALA A 4 -3.17 0.96 -11.83
CA ALA A 4 -4.53 0.45 -11.86
C ALA A 4 -4.60 -1.08 -12.07
N SER A 5 -3.68 -1.64 -12.87
CA SER A 5 -3.61 -3.09 -13.07
C SER A 5 -3.20 -3.82 -11.79
N LEU A 6 -2.26 -3.26 -11.03
CA LEU A 6 -1.88 -3.78 -9.71
C LEU A 6 -3.06 -3.69 -8.74
N GLN A 7 -3.69 -2.53 -8.62
CA GLN A 7 -4.82 -2.34 -7.70
C GLN A 7 -5.96 -3.32 -8.00
N LYS A 8 -6.28 -3.52 -9.29
CA LYS A 8 -7.27 -4.50 -9.73
C LYS A 8 -6.87 -5.92 -9.38
N LEU A 9 -5.61 -6.29 -9.58
CA LEU A 9 -5.10 -7.63 -9.22
C LEU A 9 -5.26 -7.90 -7.72
N VAL A 10 -4.94 -6.92 -6.87
CA VAL A 10 -5.12 -7.01 -5.41
C VAL A 10 -6.61 -7.18 -5.07
N HIS A 11 -7.46 -6.35 -5.69
CA HIS A 11 -8.91 -6.40 -5.50
C HIS A 11 -9.46 -7.79 -5.85
N ASP A 12 -9.22 -8.25 -7.08
CA ASP A 12 -9.75 -9.52 -7.60
C ASP A 12 -9.37 -10.72 -6.72
N ARG A 13 -8.20 -10.67 -6.08
CA ARG A 13 -7.68 -11.77 -5.26
C ARG A 13 -8.15 -11.73 -3.82
N TYR A 14 -8.16 -10.56 -3.18
CA TYR A 14 -8.25 -10.48 -1.72
C TYR A 14 -9.48 -9.74 -1.20
N PHE A 15 -10.14 -8.93 -2.04
CA PHE A 15 -11.20 -8.01 -1.60
C PHE A 15 -12.32 -8.68 -0.81
N LYS A 16 -12.75 -9.88 -1.20
CA LYS A 16 -13.81 -10.62 -0.48
C LYS A 16 -13.40 -10.91 0.97
N THR A 17 -12.18 -11.40 1.18
CA THR A 17 -11.66 -11.76 2.51
C THR A 17 -11.42 -10.50 3.33
N ASP A 18 -10.84 -9.47 2.71
CA ASP A 18 -10.50 -8.22 3.40
C ASP A 18 -11.74 -7.41 3.79
N SER A 19 -12.77 -7.44 2.93
CA SER A 19 -14.06 -6.82 3.23
C SER A 19 -14.75 -7.51 4.40
N ALA A 20 -14.64 -8.84 4.49
CA ALA A 20 -15.17 -9.59 5.63
C ALA A 20 -14.41 -9.30 6.95
N ARG A 21 -13.08 -9.08 6.88
CA ARG A 21 -12.26 -8.67 8.02
C ARG A 21 -12.54 -7.24 8.47
N GLY A 22 -12.88 -6.36 7.53
CA GLY A 22 -13.20 -4.96 7.77
C GLY A 22 -11.97 -4.04 7.85
N ILE A 23 -12.19 -2.76 7.53
CA ILE A 23 -11.12 -1.77 7.33
C ILE A 23 -10.19 -1.61 8.54
N HIS A 24 -10.73 -1.60 9.77
CA HIS A 24 -9.93 -1.35 10.98
C HIS A 24 -8.93 -2.48 11.25
N HIS A 25 -9.34 -3.74 11.09
CA HIS A 25 -8.44 -4.86 11.26
C HIS A 25 -7.44 -4.95 10.11
N THR A 26 -7.87 -4.68 8.87
CA THR A 26 -6.96 -4.65 7.72
C THR A 26 -5.89 -3.54 7.86
N ALA A 27 -6.23 -2.40 8.46
CA ALA A 27 -5.27 -1.34 8.75
C ALA A 27 -4.20 -1.75 9.79
N LEU A 28 -4.53 -2.66 10.71
CA LEU A 28 -3.54 -3.22 11.64
C LEU A 28 -2.51 -4.08 10.91
N TRP A 29 -2.94 -4.91 9.96
CA TRP A 29 -2.03 -5.68 9.10
C TRP A 29 -1.12 -4.76 8.30
N PHE A 30 -1.66 -3.70 7.69
CA PHE A 30 -0.82 -2.70 7.02
C PHE A 30 0.24 -2.09 7.95
N HIS A 31 -0.09 -1.80 9.21
CA HIS A 31 0.87 -1.26 10.18
C HIS A 31 1.94 -2.26 10.62
N GLU A 32 1.60 -3.55 10.71
CA GLU A 32 2.54 -4.62 11.01
C GLU A 32 3.68 -4.64 9.98
N GLU A 33 3.31 -4.60 8.70
CA GLU A 33 4.21 -4.68 7.54
C GLU A 33 5.12 -3.44 7.44
N VAL A 34 4.59 -2.26 7.81
CA VAL A 34 5.42 -1.05 7.97
C VAL A 34 6.43 -1.21 9.10
N GLY A 35 6.06 -1.92 10.17
CA GLY A 35 6.96 -2.28 11.27
C GLY A 35 8.06 -3.26 10.83
N GLU A 36 7.71 -4.28 10.04
CA GLU A 36 8.65 -5.25 9.49
C GLU A 36 9.63 -4.57 8.52
N LEU A 37 9.14 -3.70 7.63
CA LEU A 37 9.97 -2.85 6.78
C LEU A 37 10.94 -1.98 7.61
N SER A 38 10.45 -1.35 8.67
CA SER A 38 11.27 -0.51 9.56
C SER A 38 12.37 -1.32 10.24
N SER A 39 12.06 -2.54 10.67
CA SER A 39 13.01 -3.48 11.27
C SER A 39 14.10 -3.90 10.27
N ALA A 40 13.71 -4.24 9.05
CA ALA A 40 14.63 -4.61 7.98
C ALA A 40 15.61 -3.47 7.64
N ILE A 41 15.10 -2.24 7.52
CA ILE A 41 15.91 -1.03 7.30
C ILE A 41 16.89 -0.82 8.46
N ALA A 42 16.42 -0.91 9.71
CA ALA A 42 17.27 -0.72 10.89
C ALA A 42 18.41 -1.74 10.97
N ARG A 43 18.22 -2.94 10.41
CA ARG A 43 19.23 -4.00 10.34
C ARG A 43 20.12 -3.92 9.09
N ALA A 44 19.88 -2.96 8.20
CA ALA A 44 20.51 -2.90 6.88
C ALA A 44 20.34 -4.19 6.06
N ASP A 45 19.24 -4.93 6.30
CA ASP A 45 18.92 -6.16 5.59
C ASP A 45 18.13 -5.82 4.32
N LYS A 46 18.87 -5.67 3.21
CA LYS A 46 18.30 -5.23 1.94
C LYS A 46 17.40 -6.29 1.30
N GLU A 47 17.70 -7.58 1.49
CA GLU A 47 16.89 -8.65 0.92
C GLU A 47 15.55 -8.73 1.63
N ASN A 48 15.54 -8.69 2.97
CA ASN A 48 14.28 -8.63 3.71
C ASN A 48 13.51 -7.35 3.37
N ALA A 49 14.17 -6.18 3.40
CA ALA A 49 13.49 -4.92 3.12
C ALA A 49 12.81 -4.88 1.75
N LYS A 50 13.37 -5.58 0.74
CA LYS A 50 12.75 -5.69 -0.58
C LYS A 50 11.41 -6.43 -0.55
N GLU A 51 11.30 -7.47 0.26
CA GLU A 51 10.05 -8.21 0.48
C GLU A 51 9.04 -7.30 1.20
N GLU A 52 9.45 -6.68 2.30
CA GLU A 52 8.59 -5.78 3.08
C GLU A 52 8.10 -4.56 2.30
N PHE A 53 8.91 -4.02 1.38
CA PHE A 53 8.49 -2.94 0.48
C PHE A 53 7.31 -3.38 -0.42
N ALA A 54 7.33 -4.63 -0.88
CA ALA A 54 6.25 -5.17 -1.67
C ALA A 54 5.00 -5.37 -0.79
N ASP A 55 5.16 -5.93 0.41
CA ASP A 55 4.03 -6.21 1.29
C ASP A 55 3.34 -4.92 1.76
N VAL A 56 4.09 -3.89 2.16
CA VAL A 56 3.56 -2.56 2.46
C VAL A 56 2.74 -1.99 1.29
N LEU A 57 3.24 -2.12 0.05
CA LEU A 57 2.51 -1.66 -1.14
C LEU A 57 1.22 -2.46 -1.36
N MET A 58 1.26 -3.79 -1.20
CA MET A 58 0.10 -4.67 -1.38
C MET A 58 -0.99 -4.38 -0.34
N TRP A 59 -0.60 -4.15 0.92
CA TRP A 59 -1.54 -3.77 1.97
C TRP A 59 -2.09 -2.36 1.79
N LEU A 60 -1.29 -1.41 1.29
CA LEU A 60 -1.80 -0.09 0.91
C LEU A 60 -2.86 -0.18 -0.20
N MET A 61 -2.62 -0.98 -1.24
CA MET A 61 -3.61 -1.23 -2.29
C MET A 61 -4.88 -1.89 -1.75
N THR A 62 -4.73 -2.79 -0.78
CA THR A 62 -5.86 -3.43 -0.11
C THR A 62 -6.72 -2.41 0.63
N LEU A 63 -6.11 -1.48 1.37
CA LEU A 63 -6.84 -0.40 2.02
C LEU A 63 -7.52 0.53 1.00
N ALA A 64 -6.85 0.88 -0.09
CA ALA A 64 -7.44 1.69 -1.15
C ALA A 64 -8.69 1.03 -1.74
N ASN A 65 -8.63 -0.28 -2.00
CA ASN A 65 -9.78 -1.05 -2.48
C ASN A 65 -10.95 -1.05 -1.49
N LEU A 66 -10.69 -1.28 -0.20
CA LEU A 66 -11.72 -1.25 0.84
C LEU A 66 -12.35 0.14 1.04
N MET A 67 -11.60 1.19 0.74
CA MET A 67 -12.07 2.58 0.81
C MET A 67 -12.63 3.10 -0.51
N GLU A 68 -12.68 2.28 -1.56
CA GLU A 68 -13.14 2.66 -2.91
C GLU A 68 -12.34 3.86 -3.47
N ILE A 69 -11.03 3.90 -3.21
CA ILE A 69 -10.11 4.95 -3.69
C ILE A 69 -9.41 4.47 -4.95
N ASP A 70 -9.49 5.24 -6.04
CA ASP A 70 -8.67 5.05 -7.23
C ASP A 70 -7.24 5.58 -6.98
N MET A 71 -6.25 4.68 -6.97
CA MET A 71 -4.87 5.05 -6.67
C MET A 71 -4.20 5.80 -7.82
N GLU A 72 -4.60 5.57 -9.06
CA GLU A 72 -4.05 6.28 -10.22
C GLU A 72 -4.51 7.74 -10.21
N GLU A 73 -5.80 7.97 -9.94
CA GLU A 73 -6.33 9.31 -9.72
C GLU A 73 -5.66 10.01 -8.52
N ALA A 74 -5.53 9.30 -7.39
CA ALA A 74 -4.91 9.86 -6.18
C ALA A 74 -3.47 10.32 -6.42
N ILE A 75 -2.67 9.52 -7.14
CA ILE A 75 -1.29 9.87 -7.48
C ILE A 75 -1.24 10.99 -8.53
N ALA A 76 -2.09 10.96 -9.56
CA ALA A 76 -2.16 12.03 -10.55
C ALA A 76 -2.49 13.39 -9.90
N ALA A 77 -3.44 13.41 -8.96
CA ALA A 77 -3.78 14.60 -8.18
C ALA A 77 -2.63 15.05 -7.27
N TYR A 78 -1.85 14.12 -6.70
CA TYR A 78 -0.68 14.45 -5.89
C TYR A 78 0.43 15.11 -6.72
N LEU A 79 0.77 14.51 -7.87
CA LEU A 79 1.88 14.96 -8.72
C LEU A 79 1.60 16.31 -9.39
N THR A 80 0.34 16.63 -9.64
CA THR A 80 -0.08 17.92 -10.22
C THR A 80 -0.26 19.01 -9.17
N ASN A 81 -0.11 18.70 -7.87
CA ASN A 81 -0.29 19.67 -6.80
C ASN A 81 1.04 20.36 -6.42
N PRO A 82 1.22 21.65 -6.77
CA PRO A 82 2.47 22.37 -6.53
C PRO A 82 2.77 22.62 -5.04
N ARG A 83 1.78 22.42 -4.14
CA ARG A 83 1.96 22.56 -2.69
C ARG A 83 2.33 21.25 -2.00
N LYS A 84 2.27 20.12 -2.71
CA LYS A 84 2.53 18.77 -2.17
C LYS A 84 3.79 18.11 -2.72
N MET A 85 4.46 18.71 -3.70
CA MET A 85 5.78 18.20 -4.08
C MET A 85 6.70 18.21 -2.86
N PRO A 86 7.46 17.12 -2.61
CA PRO A 86 8.38 17.08 -1.48
C PRO A 86 9.24 18.35 -1.51
N ALA A 87 9.21 19.12 -0.43
CA ALA A 87 10.20 20.15 -0.25
C ALA A 87 11.57 19.47 -0.35
N LYS A 88 12.46 20.02 -1.17
CA LYS A 88 13.86 19.61 -1.22
C LYS A 88 14.47 19.57 0.17
#